data_AF-A0A950E6P8-F1
#
_entry.id   AF-A0A950E6P8-F1
#
_cell.length_a   1.000
_cell.length_b   1.000
_cell.length_c   1.000
_cell.angle_alpha   90.00
_cell.angle_beta   90.00
_cell.angle_gamma   90.00
#
_symmetry.space_group_name_H-M   'P 1'
#
loop_
_entity.id
_entity.type
_entity.pdbx_description
1 polymer ?
#
loop_
_entity_poly.entity_id
_entity_poly.type
_entity_poly.pdbx_seq_one_letter_code
_entity_poly.pdbx_strand_id
1 'polypeptide(L)'
;MSVTLTPHAKASSHKVYVDGPGGIRVPMRQIHLTDGSDIRVYDTSGLHTDPGVAIDVRTGLPRLREPWIAQRGDTLALDRSTSE
;
A
#
# COMPACT_ATOMS: atom_id res chain seq x y z
N MET A 1 23.84 0.10 4.11
CA MET A 1 23.62 0.54 2.72
C MET A 1 22.17 0.27 2.38
N SER A 2 21.35 1.31 2.21
CA SER A 2 19.91 1.20 1.86
C SER A 2 19.79 0.89 0.37
N VAL A 3 18.80 0.06 -0.01
CA VAL A 3 18.43 -0.16 -1.41
C VAL A 3 17.04 0.42 -1.59
N THR A 4 16.99 1.72 -1.91
CA THR A 4 15.73 2.43 -2.12
C THR A 4 15.23 2.16 -3.54
N LEU A 5 13.99 1.69 -3.65
CA LEU A 5 13.29 1.56 -4.92
C LEU A 5 12.59 2.86 -5.27
N THR A 6 12.77 3.31 -6.50
CA THR A 6 11.92 4.36 -7.08
C THR A 6 10.55 3.77 -7.39
N PRO A 7 9.44 4.36 -6.89
CA PRO A 7 8.10 3.94 -7.28
C PRO A 7 7.92 4.03 -8.79
N HIS A 8 7.38 2.98 -9.41
CA HIS A 8 7.22 2.93 -10.85
C HIS A 8 5.80 3.36 -11.24
N ALA A 9 5.67 4.58 -11.77
CA ALA A 9 4.37 5.07 -12.23
C ALA A 9 3.81 4.19 -13.36
N LYS A 10 2.49 3.95 -13.34
CA LYS A 10 1.81 3.25 -14.42
C LYS A 10 1.33 4.27 -15.45
N ALA A 11 1.69 4.08 -16.72
CA ALA A 11 1.39 5.01 -17.80
C ALA A 11 -0.09 5.44 -17.82
N SER A 12 -0.32 6.73 -18.05
CA SER A 12 -1.65 7.36 -18.17
C SER A 12 -2.58 7.14 -16.97
N SER A 13 -2.02 6.93 -15.77
CA SER A 13 -2.81 6.69 -14.57
C SER A 13 -2.05 7.12 -13.31
N HIS A 14 -2.78 7.40 -12.23
CA HIS A 14 -2.18 7.69 -10.94
C HIS A 14 -2.88 6.94 -9.81
N LYS A 15 -2.14 6.69 -8.74
CA LYS A 15 -2.70 6.06 -7.53
C LYS A 15 -3.58 7.07 -6.81
N VAL A 16 -4.75 6.62 -6.39
CA VAL A 16 -5.66 7.36 -5.51
C VAL A 16 -6.07 6.45 -4.36
N TYR A 17 -6.57 7.05 -3.28
CA TYR A 17 -7.04 6.33 -2.12
C TYR A 17 -8.50 6.67 -1.86
N VAL A 18 -9.29 5.66 -1.54
CA VAL A 18 -10.66 5.82 -1.06
C VAL A 18 -10.64 5.58 0.44
N ASP A 19 -11.19 6.52 1.21
CA ASP A 19 -11.29 6.38 2.65
C ASP A 19 -12.35 5.33 3.02
N GLY A 20 -11.99 4.49 3.98
CA GLY A 20 -12.84 3.48 4.57
C GLY A 20 -12.96 3.65 6.09
N PRO A 21 -13.82 2.86 6.73
CA PRO A 21 -14.01 2.91 8.19
C PRO A 21 -12.70 2.69 8.95
N GLY A 22 -12.55 3.34 10.12
CA GLY A 22 -11.38 3.12 10.97
C GLY A 22 -10.05 3.62 10.40
N GLY A 23 -10.09 4.60 9.48
CA GLY A 23 -8.88 5.17 8.86
C GLY A 23 -8.24 4.29 7.79
N ILE A 24 -8.96 3.28 7.28
CA ILE A 24 -8.52 2.45 6.16
C ILE A 24 -8.41 3.35 4.92
N ARG A 25 -7.31 3.25 4.17
CA ARG A 25 -7.20 3.82 2.83
C ARG A 25 -7.10 2.73 1.79
N VAL A 26 -8.13 2.57 0.97
CA VAL A 26 -8.20 1.53 -0.08
C VAL A 26 -7.52 2.05 -1.35
N PRO A 27 -6.45 1.39 -1.84
CA PRO A 27 -5.75 1.83 -3.04
C PRO A 27 -6.58 1.54 -4.29
N MET A 28 -6.73 2.57 -5.11
CA MET A 28 -7.33 2.49 -6.44
C MET A 28 -6.40 3.19 -7.44
N ARG A 29 -6.65 2.96 -8.72
CA ARG A 29 -5.97 3.67 -9.80
C ARG A 29 -6.98 4.48 -10.57
N GLN A 30 -6.71 5.77 -10.73
CA GLN A 30 -7.54 6.68 -11.51
C GLN A 30 -6.91 6.89 -12.89
N ILE A 31 -7.72 6.76 -13.92
CA ILE A 31 -7.36 6.99 -15.32
C ILE A 31 -8.24 8.12 -15.83
N HIS A 32 -7.60 9.17 -16.34
CA HIS A 32 -8.28 10.29 -16.99
C HIS A 32 -8.56 9.95 -18.45
N LEU A 33 -9.80 10.10 -18.88
CA LEU A 33 -10.27 9.76 -20.22
C LEU A 33 -10.31 11.01 -21.11
N THR A 34 -10.31 10.80 -22.43
CA THR A 34 -10.29 11.90 -23.41
C THR A 34 -11.58 12.71 -23.46
N ASP A 35 -12.67 12.19 -22.91
CA ASP A 35 -13.95 12.90 -22.73
C ASP A 35 -13.98 13.76 -21.46
N GLY A 36 -12.86 13.83 -20.73
CA GLY A 36 -12.72 14.60 -19.49
C GLY A 36 -13.24 13.86 -18.25
N SER A 37 -13.76 12.65 -18.39
CA SER A 37 -14.19 11.84 -17.25
C SER A 37 -13.05 11.05 -16.62
N ASP A 38 -13.28 10.54 -15.41
CA ASP A 38 -12.34 9.69 -14.69
C ASP A 38 -12.94 8.31 -14.44
N ILE A 39 -12.16 7.26 -14.68
CA ILE A 39 -12.49 5.90 -14.25
C ILE A 39 -11.55 5.43 -13.15
N ARG A 40 -12.12 4.83 -12.10
CA ARG A 40 -11.37 4.19 -11.02
C ARG A 40 -11.37 2.69 -11.22
N VAL A 41 -10.18 2.10 -11.23
CA VAL A 41 -9.97 0.66 -11.34
C VAL A 41 -9.24 0.13 -10.11
N TYR A 42 -9.42 -1.16 -9.83
CA TYR A 42 -8.70 -1.85 -8.77
C TYR A 42 -7.18 -1.81 -9.01
N ASP A 43 -6.38 -1.61 -7.95
CA ASP A 43 -4.93 -1.51 -8.04
C ASP A 43 -4.20 -2.40 -7.03
N THR A 44 -3.70 -3.54 -7.53
CA THR A 44 -2.92 -4.51 -6.74
C THR A 44 -1.45 -4.15 -6.58
N SER A 45 -0.98 -3.04 -7.14
CA SER A 45 0.45 -2.73 -7.14
C SER A 45 1.02 -2.31 -5.78
N GLY A 46 0.15 -2.04 -4.80
CA GLY A 46 0.58 -1.62 -3.46
C GLY A 46 1.35 -0.30 -3.47
N LEU A 47 2.20 -0.08 -2.48
CA LEU A 47 2.97 1.16 -2.33
C LEU A 47 4.06 1.33 -3.40
N HIS A 48 4.38 0.28 -4.17
CA HIS A 48 5.41 0.31 -5.21
C HIS A 48 5.13 1.28 -6.36
N THR A 49 3.93 1.83 -6.43
CA THR A 49 3.53 2.84 -7.43
C THR A 49 3.03 4.14 -6.77
N ASP A 50 3.19 4.26 -5.45
CA ASP A 50 2.88 5.50 -4.73
C ASP A 50 4.12 6.42 -4.74
N PRO A 51 4.09 7.56 -5.45
CA PRO A 51 5.22 8.47 -5.51
C PRO A 51 5.53 9.16 -4.17
N GLY A 52 4.58 9.14 -3.23
CA GLY A 52 4.75 9.70 -1.88
C GLY A 52 5.47 8.78 -0.90
N VAL A 53 5.85 7.56 -1.32
CA VAL A 53 6.43 6.56 -0.44
C VAL A 53 7.80 6.10 -0.94
N ALA A 54 8.83 6.38 -0.12
CA ALA A 54 10.15 5.78 -0.31
C ALA A 54 10.14 4.33 0.20
N ILE A 55 10.53 3.38 -0.65
CA ILE A 55 10.56 1.96 -0.31
C ILE A 55 12.00 1.50 -0.18
N ASP A 56 12.36 0.99 1.01
CA ASP A 56 13.60 0.24 1.21
C ASP A 56 13.27 -1.26 1.34
N VAL A 57 13.77 -2.06 0.41
CA VAL A 57 13.51 -3.50 0.39
C VAL A 57 14.09 -4.23 1.61
N ARG A 58 15.10 -3.64 2.27
CA ARG A 58 15.72 -4.22 3.47
C ARG A 58 14.88 -4.01 4.71
N THR A 59 14.03 -2.99 4.73
CA THR A 59 13.10 -2.71 5.84
C THR A 59 11.71 -3.29 5.59
N GLY A 60 11.39 -3.59 4.33
CA GLY A 60 10.07 -4.07 3.92
C GLY A 60 9.04 -2.93 3.86
N LEU A 61 7.78 -3.32 3.60
CA LEU A 61 6.66 -2.39 3.53
C LEU A 61 6.12 -2.03 4.93
N PRO A 62 5.53 -0.84 5.12
CA PRO A 62 4.80 -0.49 6.32
C PRO A 62 3.75 -1.55 6.70
N ARG A 63 3.73 -1.95 7.96
CA ARG A 63 2.78 -2.95 8.51
C ARG A 63 1.44 -2.30 8.83
N LEU A 64 0.74 -1.79 7.81
CA LEU A 64 -0.49 -0.99 7.96
C LEU A 64 -1.60 -1.68 8.80
N ARG A 65 -1.63 -3.01 8.78
CA ARG A 65 -2.64 -3.83 9.47
C ARG A 65 -2.25 -4.24 10.89
N GLU A 66 -1.03 -3.97 11.33
CA GLU A 66 -0.53 -4.41 12.63
C GLU A 66 -1.39 -3.90 13.80
N PRO A 67 -1.79 -2.60 13.86
CA PRO A 67 -2.68 -2.12 14.92
C PRO A 67 -4.04 -2.84 14.94
N TRP A 68 -4.62 -3.09 13.77
CA TRP A 68 -5.92 -3.76 13.67
C TRP A 68 -5.86 -5.22 14.09
N ILE A 69 -4.70 -5.87 13.88
CA ILE A 69 -4.46 -7.24 14.34
C ILE A 69 -4.33 -7.27 15.86
N ALA A 70 -3.51 -6.39 16.43
CA ALA A 70 -3.34 -6.31 17.88
C ALA A 70 -4.67 -6.02 18.62
N GLN A 71 -5.51 -5.15 18.05
CA GLN A 71 -6.80 -4.76 18.65
C GLN A 71 -7.82 -5.91 18.78
N ARG A 72 -7.70 -6.98 17.99
CA ARG A 72 -8.63 -8.13 18.10
C ARG A 72 -8.38 -8.98 19.34
N GLY A 73 -7.19 -8.91 19.94
CA GLY A 73 -6.82 -9.73 21.11
C GLY A 73 -6.73 -11.23 20.81
N ASP A 74 -6.59 -11.62 19.54
CA ASP A 74 -6.59 -13.02 19.07
C ASP A 74 -5.21 -13.51 18.62
N THR A 75 -4.15 -12.74 18.89
CA THR A 75 -2.76 -13.07 18.51
C THR A 75 -1.79 -12.86 19.68
N LEU A 76 -0.71 -13.65 19.71
CA LEU A 76 0.42 -13.48 20.62
C LEU A 76 1.68 -13.10 19.83
N ALA A 77 2.44 -12.13 20.33
CA ALA A 77 3.74 -11.79 19.75
C ALA A 77 4.78 -12.82 20.20
N LEU A 78 5.50 -13.40 19.24
CA LEU A 78 6.64 -14.28 19.51
C LEU A 78 7.91 -13.46 19.65
N ASP A 79 8.81 -13.92 20.51
CA ASP A 79 10.12 -13.32 20.77
C ASP A 79 11.12 -13.53 19.61
N ARG A 80 10.95 -14.62 18.86
CA ARG A 80 11.72 -14.95 17.67
C ARG A 80 10.85 -15.57 16.58
N SER A 81 11.33 -15.47 15.35
CA SER A 81 10.80 -16.29 14.26
C SER A 81 11.07 -17.76 14.55
N THR A 82 10.03 -18.57 14.54
CA THR A 82 10.12 -20.03 14.60
C THR A 82 9.77 -20.57 13.22
N SER A 83 10.63 -21.42 12.67
CA SER A 83 10.36 -22.20 11.47
C SER A 83 10.49 -23.68 11.81
N GLU A 84 9.74 -24.54 11.11
CA GLU A 84 10.12 -25.94 10.91
C GLU A 84 11.13 -26.02 9.75
#